data_AF-A0A9X7BT73-F1
#
_entry.id   AF-A0A9X7BT73-F1
#
_cell.length_a   1.000
_cell.length_b   1.000
_cell.length_c   1.000
_cell.angle_alpha   90.00
_cell.angle_beta   90.00
_cell.angle_gamma   90.00
#
_symmetry.space_group_name_H-M   'P 1'
#
loop_
_entity.id
_entity.type
_entity.pdbx_description
1 polymer ?
#
loop_
_entity_poly.entity_id
_entity_poly.type
_entity_poly.pdbx_seq_one_letter_code
_entity_poly.pdbx_strand_id
1 'polypeptide(L)'
;MCNSINNVQVATSVEESKDSHSLVSFAMKCDVCNASDNIVGVFASALAPMSFAYCKSCAESSAEPYGVLVATLSVSLFSSADYDSQVRDSLKTIVDASLNIAGKTKEQFFADLDVAIKEYEASFE
;
A
#
# COMPACT_ATOMS: atom_id res chain seq x y z
N MET A 1 -47.00 10.03 -52.90
CA MET A 1 -46.94 11.50 -52.78
C MET A 1 -45.72 11.84 -51.93
N CYS A 2 -44.83 12.65 -52.48
CA CYS A 2 -43.50 12.98 -51.94
C CYS A 2 -43.55 14.04 -50.84
N ASN A 3 -42.55 13.99 -49.95
CA ASN A 3 -41.63 15.07 -49.49
C ASN A 3 -41.19 14.73 -48.06
N SER A 4 -39.95 14.30 -47.76
CA SER A 4 -38.62 14.92 -47.95
C SER A 4 -38.46 16.25 -47.21
N ILE A 5 -37.90 16.20 -45.99
CA ILE A 5 -37.21 17.33 -45.33
C ILE A 5 -36.00 16.79 -44.55
N ASN A 6 -34.85 16.85 -45.22
CA ASN A 6 -33.52 17.30 -44.80
C ASN A 6 -32.91 16.85 -43.44
N ASN A 7 -31.86 16.02 -43.60
CA ASN A 7 -30.68 15.90 -42.74
C ASN A 7 -30.08 17.28 -42.42
N VAL A 8 -29.85 17.54 -41.12
CA VAL A 8 -28.87 18.54 -40.68
C VAL A 8 -27.76 17.78 -39.94
N GLN A 9 -26.69 17.47 -40.66
CA GLN A 9 -25.41 17.13 -40.04
C GLN A 9 -24.81 18.42 -39.51
N VAL A 10 -24.84 18.59 -38.18
CA VAL A 10 -24.00 19.59 -37.52
C VAL A 10 -22.60 19.01 -37.48
N ALA A 11 -21.74 19.49 -38.39
CA ALA A 11 -20.30 19.25 -38.32
C ALA A 11 -19.74 20.04 -37.13
N THR A 12 -19.68 19.43 -35.96
CA THR A 12 -18.79 19.88 -34.89
C THR A 12 -17.43 19.24 -35.13
N SER A 13 -16.57 19.92 -35.89
CA SER A 13 -15.14 19.66 -35.86
C SER A 13 -14.64 20.03 -34.47
N VAL A 14 -14.59 19.04 -33.58
CA VAL A 14 -13.80 19.13 -32.35
C VAL A 14 -12.35 19.01 -32.81
N GLU A 15 -11.64 20.13 -32.86
CA GLU A 15 -10.20 20.11 -33.03
C GLU A 15 -9.60 19.33 -31.85
N GLU A 16 -9.03 18.16 -32.15
CA GLU A 16 -8.19 17.44 -31.19
C GLU A 16 -7.03 18.36 -30.81
N SER A 17 -7.03 18.85 -29.56
CA SER A 17 -5.89 19.58 -29.05
C SER A 17 -4.70 18.63 -29.00
N LYS A 18 -3.68 18.93 -29.80
CA LYS A 18 -2.38 18.25 -29.80
C LYS A 18 -1.54 18.62 -28.58
N ASP A 19 -2.16 18.65 -27.41
CA ASP A 19 -1.41 18.70 -26.17
C ASP A 19 -1.07 17.26 -25.81
N SER A 20 0.07 16.81 -26.35
CA SER A 20 0.75 15.60 -25.87
C SER A 20 1.30 15.87 -24.47
N HIS A 21 0.41 16.05 -23.49
CA HIS A 21 0.75 15.76 -22.12
C HIS A 21 0.97 14.26 -22.06
N SER A 22 2.20 13.83 -22.32
CA SER A 22 2.68 12.52 -21.93
C SER A 22 2.33 12.37 -20.45
N LEU A 23 1.26 11.65 -20.17
CA LEU A 23 0.98 11.22 -18.81
C LEU A 23 2.22 10.44 -18.42
N VAL A 24 2.99 11.01 -17.50
CA VAL A 24 4.12 10.31 -16.90
C VAL A 24 3.50 9.11 -16.20
N SER A 25 3.52 7.97 -16.89
CA SER A 25 3.16 6.68 -16.34
C SER A 25 4.24 6.33 -15.34
N PHE A 26 4.08 6.79 -14.09
CA PHE A 26 4.82 6.20 -12.99
C PHE A 26 4.39 4.74 -12.94
N ALA A 27 5.32 3.84 -13.28
CA ALA A 27 5.11 2.41 -13.14
C ALA A 27 4.91 2.12 -11.66
N MET A 28 3.64 2.02 -11.25
CA MET A 28 3.24 1.72 -9.88
C MET A 28 3.77 0.34 -9.50
N LYS A 29 4.32 0.23 -8.29
CA LYS A 29 4.81 -1.02 -7.71
C LYS A 29 4.05 -1.32 -6.44
N CYS A 30 4.02 -2.58 -6.05
CA CYS A 30 3.54 -2.99 -4.75
C CYS A 30 4.49 -2.48 -3.67
N ASP A 31 4.01 -1.72 -2.70
CA ASP A 31 4.84 -1.18 -1.60
C ASP A 31 5.27 -2.28 -0.60
N VAL A 32 4.66 -3.47 -0.67
CA VAL A 32 5.00 -4.61 0.17
C VAL A 32 6.14 -5.43 -0.45
N CYS A 33 6.02 -5.82 -1.72
CA CYS A 33 6.93 -6.77 -2.38
C CYS A 33 7.72 -6.19 -3.56
N ASN A 34 7.53 -4.92 -3.92
CA ASN A 34 8.14 -4.24 -5.06
C ASN A 34 7.83 -4.82 -6.45
N ALA A 35 6.91 -5.78 -6.55
CA ALA A 35 6.43 -6.29 -7.83
C ALA A 35 5.76 -5.16 -8.64
N SER A 36 5.91 -5.18 -9.96
CA SER A 36 5.27 -4.22 -10.88
C SER A 36 4.04 -4.81 -11.58
N ASP A 37 3.82 -6.12 -11.44
CA ASP A 37 2.70 -6.85 -12.01
C ASP A 37 1.56 -7.02 -11.01
N ASN A 38 0.36 -7.24 -11.53
CA ASN A 38 -0.83 -7.54 -10.73
C ASN A 38 -1.17 -6.50 -9.64
N ILE A 39 -0.80 -5.24 -9.85
CA ILE A 39 -1.20 -4.14 -8.97
C ILE A 39 -2.70 -3.93 -9.07
N VAL A 40 -3.39 -4.01 -7.93
CA VAL A 40 -4.85 -3.90 -7.85
C VAL A 40 -5.30 -2.49 -7.47
N GLY A 41 -4.40 -1.65 -6.96
CA GLY A 41 -4.68 -0.25 -6.63
C GLY A 41 -3.98 0.20 -5.35
N VAL A 42 -4.38 1.38 -4.87
CA VAL A 42 -3.96 1.96 -3.59
C VAL A 42 -5.06 1.79 -2.57
N PHE A 43 -4.74 1.18 -1.43
CA PHE A 43 -5.69 0.88 -0.36
C PHE A 43 -5.16 1.39 0.98
N ALA A 44 -6.06 1.60 1.94
CA ALA A 44 -5.68 1.94 3.29
C ALA A 44 -4.99 0.74 3.97
N SER A 45 -3.94 1.03 4.74
CA SER A 45 -3.29 0.06 5.61
C SER A 45 -4.26 -0.43 6.69
N ALA A 46 -4.12 -1.70 7.05
CA ALA A 46 -4.82 -2.31 8.17
C ALA A 46 -4.25 -1.87 9.54
N LEU A 47 -3.06 -1.25 9.57
CA LEU A 47 -2.34 -0.92 10.80
C LEU A 47 -2.35 0.57 11.15
N ALA A 48 -2.40 1.44 10.15
CA ALA A 48 -2.22 2.87 10.34
C ALA A 48 -3.05 3.69 9.34
N PRO A 49 -3.33 4.99 9.62
CA PRO A 49 -4.03 5.88 8.69
C PRO A 49 -3.12 6.33 7.52
N MET A 50 -2.59 5.36 6.79
CA MET A 50 -1.72 5.52 5.62
C MET A 50 -2.26 4.63 4.49
N SER A 51 -1.95 4.98 3.23
CA SER A 51 -2.37 4.20 2.08
C SER A 51 -1.16 3.75 1.26
N PHE A 52 -1.21 2.53 0.73
CA PHE A 52 -0.14 1.90 -0.03
C PHE A 52 -0.69 1.25 -1.30
N ALA A 53 0.16 1.12 -2.31
CA ALA A 53 -0.12 0.34 -3.50
C ALA A 53 0.12 -1.15 -3.22
N TYR A 54 -0.85 -1.99 -3.58
CA TYR A 54 -0.76 -3.43 -3.35
C TYR A 54 -0.92 -4.22 -4.65
N CYS A 55 -0.11 -5.27 -4.81
CA CYS A 55 -0.45 -6.36 -5.72
C CYS A 55 -1.54 -7.25 -5.10
N LYS A 56 -2.27 -7.99 -5.95
CA LYS A 56 -3.38 -8.84 -5.53
C LYS A 56 -3.03 -9.75 -4.35
N SER A 57 -1.89 -10.44 -4.42
CA SER A 57 -1.49 -11.40 -3.37
C SER A 57 -1.18 -10.74 -2.04
N CYS A 58 -0.55 -9.56 -2.03
CA CYS A 58 -0.26 -8.83 -0.80
C CYS A 58 -1.52 -8.24 -0.17
N ALA A 59 -2.47 -7.78 -0.99
CA ALA A 59 -3.78 -7.31 -0.51
C ALA A 59 -4.60 -8.45 0.10
N GLU A 60 -4.66 -9.61 -0.55
CA GLU A 60 -5.42 -10.78 -0.07
C GLU A 60 -4.82 -11.37 1.23
N SER A 61 -3.50 -11.27 1.43
CA SER A 61 -2.85 -11.69 2.67
C SER A 61 -2.87 -10.64 3.78
N SER A 62 -3.43 -9.44 3.53
CA SER A 62 -3.36 -8.29 4.44
C SER A 62 -1.92 -7.95 4.86
N ALA A 63 -0.93 -8.25 4.02
CA ALA A 63 0.46 -7.95 4.31
C ALA A 63 0.73 -6.45 4.19
N GLU A 64 1.64 -5.95 5.00
CA GLU A 64 1.97 -4.53 5.11
C GLU A 64 3.45 -4.30 4.75
N PRO A 65 3.81 -3.11 4.25
CA PRO A 65 5.21 -2.76 4.05
C PRO A 65 6.00 -2.91 5.36
N TYR A 66 7.15 -3.60 5.30
CA TYR A 66 7.90 -3.97 6.50
C TYR A 66 8.27 -2.75 7.39
N GLY A 67 8.67 -1.64 6.78
CA GLY A 67 8.99 -0.42 7.54
C GLY A 67 7.78 0.16 8.28
N VAL A 68 6.59 0.07 7.68
CA VAL A 68 5.32 0.52 8.30
C VAL A 68 4.93 -0.40 9.45
N LEU A 69 5.13 -1.71 9.27
CA LEU A 69 4.90 -2.69 10.33
C LEU A 69 5.75 -2.38 11.57
N VAL A 70 7.07 -2.18 11.40
CA VAL A 70 7.98 -1.84 12.50
C VAL A 70 7.61 -0.50 13.14
N ALA A 71 7.43 0.55 12.33
CA ALA A 71 7.15 1.89 12.84
C ALA A 71 5.79 2.00 13.57
N THR A 72 4.76 1.29 13.09
CA THR A 72 3.44 1.33 13.74
C THR A 72 3.45 0.56 15.05
N LEU A 73 4.16 -0.57 15.08
CA LEU A 73 4.22 -1.43 16.25
C LEU A 73 5.17 -0.89 17.32
N SER A 74 6.21 -0.11 16.98
CA SER A 74 7.07 0.52 17.97
C SER A 74 6.33 1.55 18.84
N VAL A 75 5.27 2.16 18.31
CA VAL A 75 4.40 3.09 19.06
C VAL A 75 3.32 2.35 19.86
N SER A 76 2.94 1.14 19.43
CA SER A 76 1.77 0.41 19.96
C SER A 76 2.12 -0.72 20.93
N LEU A 77 3.37 -1.20 20.94
CA LEU A 77 3.83 -2.34 21.75
C LEU A 77 4.84 -1.88 22.80
N PHE A 78 4.66 -2.35 24.03
CA PHE A 78 5.51 -1.97 25.18
C PHE A 78 6.83 -2.76 25.25
N SER A 79 6.96 -3.89 24.55
CA SER A 79 8.23 -4.57 24.30
C SER A 79 8.04 -5.73 23.30
N SER A 80 9.12 -6.17 22.65
CA SER A 80 9.13 -7.45 21.91
C SER A 80 8.79 -8.65 22.79
N ALA A 81 9.09 -8.59 24.09
CA ALA A 81 8.77 -9.65 25.06
C ALA A 81 7.26 -9.81 25.31
N ASP A 82 6.47 -8.76 25.09
CA ASP A 82 5.03 -8.75 25.29
C ASP A 82 4.23 -9.17 24.04
N TYR A 83 4.93 -9.37 22.91
CA TYR A 83 4.28 -9.61 21.62
C TYR A 83 3.31 -10.80 21.67
N ASP A 84 3.77 -11.95 22.14
CA ASP A 84 2.94 -13.18 22.10
C ASP A 84 1.75 -13.12 23.07
N SER A 85 1.88 -12.42 24.19
CA SER A 85 0.86 -12.36 25.25
C SER A 85 -0.17 -11.25 25.04
N GLN A 86 0.22 -10.12 24.44
CA GLN A 86 -0.62 -8.92 24.35
C GLN A 86 -1.14 -8.64 22.94
N VAL A 87 -0.50 -9.18 21.90
CA VAL A 87 -0.89 -8.90 20.51
C VAL A 87 -2.07 -9.77 20.09
N ARG A 88 -3.08 -9.14 19.50
CA ARG A 88 -4.24 -9.81 18.90
C ARG A 88 -3.81 -10.74 17.77
N ASP A 89 -4.46 -11.90 17.66
CA ASP A 89 -4.14 -12.89 16.63
C ASP A 89 -4.24 -12.35 15.20
N SER A 90 -5.21 -11.45 14.93
CA SER A 90 -5.33 -10.78 13.63
C SER A 90 -4.07 -10.00 13.25
N LEU A 91 -3.43 -9.35 14.23
CA LEU A 91 -2.20 -8.61 14.01
C LEU A 91 -1.01 -9.58 13.85
N LYS A 92 -1.00 -10.70 14.57
CA LYS A 92 0.00 -11.75 14.38
C LYS A 92 -0.03 -12.31 12.96
N THR A 93 -1.22 -12.53 12.39
CA THR A 93 -1.38 -12.96 11.00
C THR A 93 -0.82 -11.93 10.00
N ILE A 94 -1.06 -10.64 10.22
CA ILE A 94 -0.51 -9.57 9.38
C ILE A 94 1.02 -9.57 9.46
N VAL A 95 1.58 -9.65 10.68
CA VAL A 95 3.04 -9.73 10.89
C VAL A 95 3.61 -10.94 10.15
N ASP A 96 3.09 -12.14 10.39
CA ASP A 96 3.60 -13.37 9.79
C ASP A 96 3.55 -13.32 8.25
N ALA A 97 2.45 -12.81 7.67
CA ALA A 97 2.33 -12.62 6.22
C ALA A 97 3.36 -11.61 5.67
N SER A 98 3.55 -10.50 6.37
CA SER A 98 4.47 -9.43 5.96
C SER A 98 5.93 -9.87 6.06
N LEU A 99 6.30 -10.59 7.13
CA LEU A 99 7.64 -11.14 7.32
C LEU A 99 7.99 -12.17 6.25
N ASN A 100 7.05 -13.06 5.93
CA ASN A 100 7.23 -14.04 4.86
C ASN A 100 7.52 -13.38 3.51
N ILE A 101 6.80 -12.30 3.18
CA ILE A 101 7.01 -11.57 1.92
C ILE A 101 8.31 -10.75 1.94
N ALA A 102 8.64 -10.13 3.08
CA ALA A 102 9.87 -9.36 3.25
C ALA A 102 11.13 -10.23 3.35
N GLY A 103 10.99 -11.55 3.49
CA GLY A 103 12.11 -12.47 3.73
C GLY A 103 12.79 -12.24 5.09
N LYS A 104 12.02 -11.82 6.09
CA LYS A 104 12.49 -11.50 7.45
C LYS A 104 12.09 -12.59 8.43
N THR A 105 12.96 -12.90 9.39
CA THR A 105 12.61 -13.79 10.50
C THR A 105 11.95 -13.01 11.65
N LYS A 106 11.30 -13.72 12.59
CA LYS A 106 10.76 -13.08 13.80
C LYS A 106 11.85 -12.45 14.66
N GLU A 107 13.01 -13.08 14.75
CA GLU A 107 14.15 -12.56 15.50
C GLU A 107 14.67 -11.24 14.90
N GLN A 108 14.77 -11.17 13.57
CA GLN A 108 15.12 -9.93 12.88
C GLN A 108 14.06 -8.85 13.09
N PHE A 109 12.79 -9.23 13.02
CA PHE A 109 11.69 -8.33 13.26
C PHE A 109 11.71 -7.73 14.68
N PHE A 110 11.92 -8.56 15.71
CA PHE A 110 12.00 -8.07 17.08
C PHE A 110 13.25 -7.22 17.34
N ALA A 111 14.39 -7.56 16.75
CA ALA A 111 15.59 -6.73 16.83
C ALA A 111 15.36 -5.34 16.18
N ASP A 112 14.74 -5.29 15.00
CA ASP A 112 14.41 -4.04 14.31
C ASP A 112 13.36 -3.24 15.11
N LEU A 113 12.39 -3.91 15.73
CA LEU A 113 11.36 -3.31 16.58
C LEU A 113 11.96 -2.68 17.86
N ASP A 114 12.87 -3.38 18.54
CA ASP A 114 13.54 -2.86 19.74
C ASP A 114 14.37 -1.61 19.44
N VAL A 115 14.96 -1.51 18.25
CA VAL A 115 15.65 -0.29 17.77
C VAL A 115 14.63 0.83 17.57
N ALA A 116 13.54 0.56 16.85
CA ALA A 116 12.51 1.57 16.56
C ALA A 116 11.81 2.10 17.82
N ILE A 117 11.64 1.26 18.86
CA ILE A 117 11.11 1.68 20.17
C ILE A 117 12.06 2.70 20.81
N LYS A 118 13.36 2.41 20.86
CA LYS A 118 14.37 3.32 21.43
C LYS A 118 14.45 4.65 20.67
N GLU A 119 14.37 4.61 19.34
CA GLU A 119 14.36 5.82 18.51
C GLU A 119 13.11 6.66 18.75
N TYR A 120 11.94 6.02 18.91
CA TYR A 120 10.71 6.70 19.26
C TYR A 120 10.80 7.34 20.66
N GLU A 121 11.27 6.60 21.67
CA GLU A 121 11.46 7.13 23.04
C GLU A 121 12.41 8.33 23.07
N ALA A 122 13.55 8.24 22.37
CA ALA A 122 14.53 9.31 22.29
C ALA A 122 14.00 10.59 21.59
N SER A 123 12.92 10.49 20.80
CA SER A 123 12.32 11.66 20.13
C SER A 123 11.57 12.61 21.08
N PHE A 124 11.39 12.20 22.34
CA PHE A 124 10.73 12.98 23.39
C PHE A 124 11.71 13.55 24.45
N GLU A 125 13.01 13.30 24.30
CA GLU A 125 14.09 13.84 25.14
C GLU A 125 14.66 15.14 24.56
#